data_AF-A0AAP4R9Q2-F1
#
_entry.id   AF-A0AAP4R9Q2-F1
#
_cell.length_a   1.000
_cell.length_b   1.000
_cell.length_c   1.000
_cell.angle_alpha   90.00
_cell.angle_beta   90.00
_cell.angle_gamma   90.00
#
_symmetry.space_group_name_H-M   'P 1'
#
loop_
_entity.id
_entity.type
_entity.pdbx_description
1 polymer ?
#
loop_
_entity_poly.entity_id
_entity_poly.type
_entity_poly.pdbx_seq_one_letter_code
_entity_poly.pdbx_strand_id
1 'polypeptide(L)' 'MNTSKKLRLGPLPKTESTKLTFLCPVSLKADLDRYAVAHSQAYGEAVDATTLIPLMLEAFMAGDRGFRKGGGSKAIP' A
#
# COMPACT_ATOMS: atom_id res chain seq x y z
N MET A 1 -42.16 22.95 -2.95
CA MET A 1 -41.52 22.11 -1.91
C MET A 1 -41.33 20.74 -2.55
N ASN A 2 -40.14 20.28 -2.96
CA ASN A 2 -38.96 19.98 -2.14
C ASN A 2 -37.67 20.10 -2.95
N THR A 3 -36.70 20.87 -2.44
CA THR A 3 -35.34 20.99 -2.98
C THR A 3 -34.49 19.83 -2.48
N SER A 4 -34.41 18.76 -3.26
CA SER A 4 -33.53 17.61 -2.96
C SER A 4 -32.07 18.07 -2.97
N LYS A 5 -31.49 18.16 -1.77
CA LYS A 5 -30.11 18.53 -1.51
C LYS A 5 -29.17 17.57 -2.26
N LYS A 6 -28.64 17.98 -3.42
CA LYS A 6 -27.46 17.35 -4.03
C LYS A 6 -26.30 17.52 -3.07
N LEU A 7 -25.98 16.47 -2.31
CA LEU A 7 -24.77 16.42 -1.51
C LEU A 7 -23.58 16.68 -2.43
N ARG A 8 -22.71 17.62 -2.04
CA ARG A 8 -21.52 18.04 -2.81
C ARG A 8 -20.40 17.00 -2.79
N LEU A 9 -20.55 15.94 -1.99
CA LEU A 9 -19.73 14.75 -2.10
C LEU A 9 -20.39 13.81 -3.10
N GLY A 10 -19.71 13.57 -4.23
CA GLY A 10 -19.97 12.38 -5.03
C GLY A 10 -19.71 11.10 -4.20
N PRO A 11 -20.05 9.91 -4.73
CA PRO A 11 -19.77 8.66 -4.04
C PRO A 11 -18.30 8.64 -3.58
N LEU A 12 -18.09 8.37 -2.29
CA LEU A 12 -16.76 8.28 -1.69
C LEU A 12 -15.92 7.26 -2.47
N PRO A 13 -14.62 7.53 -2.72
CA PRO A 13 -13.75 6.56 -3.35
C PRO A 13 -13.78 5.29 -2.51
N LYS A 14 -14.14 4.17 -3.16
CA LYS A 14 -14.07 2.86 -2.52
C LYS A 14 -12.59 2.51 -2.40
N THR A 15 -12.07 2.53 -1.17
CA THR A 15 -10.77 1.95 -0.89
C THR A 15 -10.90 0.44 -0.99
N GLU A 16 -10.75 -0.10 -2.19
CA GLU A 16 -10.81 -1.55 -2.42
C GLU A 16 -9.50 -2.17 -1.93
N SER A 17 -9.60 -3.13 -1.01
CA SER A 17 -8.46 -3.87 -0.47
C SER A 17 -8.55 -5.31 -0.96
N THR A 18 -7.50 -5.78 -1.65
CA THR A 18 -7.41 -7.17 -2.11
C THR A 18 -6.51 -7.96 -1.17
N LYS A 19 -7.05 -9.02 -0.57
CA LYS A 19 -6.26 -9.94 0.26
C LYS A 19 -5.39 -10.82 -0.65
N LEU A 20 -4.07 -10.74 -0.49
CA LEU A 20 -3.11 -11.60 -1.15
C LEU A 20 -2.47 -12.55 -0.13
N THR A 21 -2.36 -13.83 -0.49
CA THR A 21 -1.67 -14.85 0.31
C THR A 21 -0.43 -15.27 -0.46
N PHE A 22 0.75 -15.19 0.17
CA PHE A 22 2.00 -15.68 -0.39
C PHE A 22 2.76 -16.51 0.64
N LEU A 23 3.59 -17.43 0.16
CA LEU A 23 4.52 -18.17 1.00
C LEU A 23 5.73 -17.28 1.25
N CYS A 24 5.84 -16.76 2.48
CA CYS A 24 6.99 -15.98 2.89
C CYS A 24 8.09 -16.92 3.43
N PRO A 25 9.30 -16.93 2.85
CA PRO A 25 10.43 -17.65 3.43
C PRO A 25 10.72 -17.17 4.86
N VAL A 26 11.12 -18.09 5.73
CA VAL A 26 11.39 -17.79 7.16
C VAL A 26 12.46 -16.70 7.31
N SER A 27 13.50 -16.73 6.49
CA SER A 27 14.56 -15.71 6.48
C SER A 27 13.99 -14.31 6.17
N LEU A 28 13.14 -14.21 5.14
CA LEU A 28 12.53 -12.95 4.74
C LEU A 28 11.61 -12.40 5.84
N LYS A 29 10.81 -13.26 6.50
CA LYS A 29 9.98 -12.82 7.64
C LYS A 29 10.84 -12.29 8.78
N ALA A 30 11.93 -12.96 9.12
CA ALA A 30 12.83 -12.53 10.18
C ALA A 30 13.48 -11.16 9.87
N ASP A 31 13.86 -10.92 8.62
CA ASP A 31 14.43 -9.64 8.21
C ASP A 31 13.38 -8.52 8.22
N LEU A 32 12.14 -8.80 7.80
CA LEU A 32 11.02 -7.86 7.88
C LEU A 32 10.70 -7.49 9.34
N ASP A 33 10.74 -8.45 10.26
CA ASP A 33 10.50 -8.20 11.68
C ASP A 33 11.59 -7.31 12.29
N ARG A 34 12.86 -7.58 11.97
CA ARG A 34 13.97 -6.72 12.40
C ARG A 34 13.85 -5.30 11.84
N TYR A 35 13.44 -5.18 10.58
CA TYR A 35 13.22 -3.87 9.97
C TYR A 35 12.08 -3.12 10.65
N ALA A 36 10.97 -3.81 10.99
CA ALA A 36 9.86 -3.22 11.71
C ALA A 36 10.27 -2.71 13.10
N VAL A 37 11.10 -3.48 13.83
CA VAL A 37 11.70 -3.03 15.09
C VAL A 37 12.57 -1.79 14.87
N ALA A 38 13.47 -1.79 13.87
CA ALA A 38 14.32 -0.64 13.58
C ALA A 38 13.50 0.61 13.21
N HIS A 39 12.43 0.45 12.43
CA HIS A 39 11.52 1.53 12.08
C HIS A 39 10.80 2.08 13.30
N SER A 40 10.32 1.21 14.20
CA SER A 40 9.67 1.65 15.44
C SER A 40 10.61 2.40 16.37
N GLN A 41 11.88 2.01 16.42
CA GLN A 41 12.90 2.72 17.19
C GLN A 41 13.20 4.11 16.60
N ALA A 42 13.19 4.24 15.27
CA ALA A 42 13.48 5.49 14.58
C ALA A 42 12.33 6.51 14.65
N TYR A 43 11.08 6.03 14.55
CA TYR A 43 9.89 6.90 14.45
C TYR A 43 9.00 6.89 15.70
N GLY A 44 9.31 6.05 16.70
CA GLY A 44 8.58 5.96 17.96
C GLY A 44 7.21 5.27 17.87
N GLU A 45 6.86 4.72 16.71
CA GLU A 45 5.59 4.03 16.47
C GLU A 45 5.84 2.53 16.27
N ALA A 46 5.16 1.69 17.05
CA ALA A 46 5.24 0.24 16.89
C ALA A 46 4.58 -0.18 15.57
N VAL A 47 5.39 -0.55 14.59
CA VAL A 47 4.94 -1.02 13.28
C VAL A 47 5.18 -2.53 13.21
N ASP A 48 4.26 -3.27 12.60
CA ASP A 48 4.41 -4.70 12.31
C ASP A 48 4.87 -4.91 10.85
N ALA A 49 5.49 -6.05 10.57
CA ALA A 49 5.86 -6.41 9.21
C ALA A 49 4.63 -6.39 8.27
N THR A 50 3.44 -6.81 8.74
CA THR A 50 2.24 -6.88 7.89
C THR A 50 1.73 -5.52 7.45
N THR A 51 1.93 -4.47 8.25
CA THR A 51 1.55 -3.10 7.88
C THR A 51 2.62 -2.43 7.03
N LEU A 52 3.87 -2.82 7.21
CA LEU A 52 4.99 -2.26 6.48
C LEU A 52 5.15 -2.85 5.07
N ILE A 53 4.84 -4.13 4.87
CA ILE A 53 4.97 -4.82 3.58
C ILE A 53 4.26 -4.06 2.44
N PRO A 54 2.97 -3.66 2.54
CA PRO A 54 2.31 -2.90 1.48
C PRO A 54 3.01 -1.59 1.15
N LEU A 55 3.45 -0.84 2.17
CA LEU A 55 4.13 0.45 2.01
C LEU A 55 5.50 0.30 1.34
N MET A 56 6.27 -0.72 1.74
CA MET A 56 7.56 -1.03 1.12
C MET A 56 7.40 -1.43 -0.34
N LEU A 57 6.40 -2.26 -0.66
CA LEU A 57 6.11 -2.67 -2.03
C LEU A 57 5.67 -1.48 -2.88
N GLU A 58 4.82 -0.61 -2.36
CA GLU A 58 4.40 0.61 -3.07
C GLU A 58 5.59 1.52 -3.36
N ALA A 59 6.43 1.81 -2.36
CA ALA A 59 7.63 2.61 -2.52
C ALA A 59 8.63 1.97 -3.51
N PHE A 60 8.78 0.65 -3.47
CA PHE A 60 9.61 -0.12 -4.41
C PHE A 60 9.09 0.04 -5.84
N MET A 61 7.79 -0.19 -6.07
CA MET A 61 7.16 -0.06 -7.40
C MET A 61 7.22 1.38 -7.93
N ALA A 62 7.06 2.38 -7.07
CA ALA A 62 7.18 3.79 -7.43
C ALA A 62 8.63 4.20 -7.77
N GLY A 63 9.60 3.57 -7.11
CA GLY A 63 11.04 3.79 -7.31
C GLY A 63 11.62 3.05 -8.53
N ASP A 64 10.99 1.96 -8.98
CA ASP A 64 11.46 1.17 -10.11
C ASP A 64 11.23 1.90 -11.46
N ARG A 65 12.27 2.62 -11.89
CA ARG A 65 12.29 3.34 -13.17
C ARG A 65 12.17 2.41 -14.38
N GLY A 66 12.66 1.16 -14.27
CA GLY A 66 12.54 0.16 -15.33
C GLY A 66 11.10 -0.28 -15.53
N PHE A 67 10.39 -0.53 -14.42
CA PHE A 67 8.96 -0.80 -14.41
C PHE A 67 8.16 0.38 -14.97
N ARG A 68 8.44 1.61 -14.52
CA ARG A 68 7.74 2.83 -14.98
C ARG A 68 7.94 3.12 -16.46
N LYS A 69 9.12 2.81 -17.02
CA LYS A 69 9.43 3.02 -18.44
C LYS A 69 8.74 1.98 -19.35
N GLY A 70 8.42 0.80 -18.83
CA GLY A 70 7.71 -0.26 -19.56
C GLY A 70 6.19 -0.27 -19.38
N GLY A 71 5.64 0.44 -18.38
CA GLY A 71 4.25 0.36 -17.93
C GLY A 71 3.33 1.52 -18.31
N GLY A 72 3.68 2.34 -19.31
CA GLY A 72 2.79 3.36 -19.87
C GLY A 72 1.70 2.82 -20.81
N SER A 73 1.30 1.56 -20.68
CA SER A 73 0.31 0.94 -21.56
C SER A 73 -1.05 0.88 -20.88
N LYS A 74 -1.79 1.98 -21.06
CA LYS A 74 -3.26 2.05 -21.17
C LYS A 74 -4.02 1.58 -19.92
N ALA A 75 -4.40 2.54 -19.09
CA ALA A 75 -5.63 2.44 -18.32
C ALA A 75 -6.75 1.99 -19.28
N ILE A 76 -7.28 0.80 -19.05
CA ILE A 76 -8.41 0.25 -19.80
C ILE A 76 -9.65 1.07 -19.40
N PRO A 77 -10.47 1.54 -20.36
CA PRO A 77 -11.68 2.31 -20.09
C PRO A 77 -12.75 1.51 -19.35
#